data_AF-A0A7S0N0B2-F1
#
_entry.id   AF-A0A7S0N0B2-F1
#
_cell.length_a   1.000
_cell.length_b   1.000
_cell.length_c   1.000
_cell.angle_alpha   90.00
_cell.angle_beta   90.00
_cell.angle_gamma   90.00
#
_symmetry.space_group_name_H-M   'P 1'
#
loop_
_entity.id
_entity.type
_entity.pdbx_description
1 polymer ?
#
loop_
_entity_poly.entity_id
_entity_poly.type
_entity_poly.pdbx_seq_one_letter_code
_entity_poly.pdbx_strand_id
1 'polypeptide(L)'
;GEEPRGGVALLAFREVRPAVGATDRLLRVADVLAAKPSELAFYPVPKLQLRRVGDHERFSAIRAYELGDGTPEARTPEAAAAWARLLLAGPALRESLNQRILVNARAGLYDGCKTAAALALAPAR
;
A
#
# COMPACT_ATOMS: atom_id res chain seq x y z
N GLY A 1 -22.82 -9.68 -10.02
CA GLY A 1 -21.59 -9.40 -10.78
C GLY A 1 -21.06 -10.73 -11.29
N GLU A 2 -20.44 -10.77 -12.47
CA GLU A 2 -19.79 -12.01 -12.93
C GLU A 2 -18.73 -12.44 -11.92
N GLU A 3 -18.71 -13.72 -11.58
CA GLU A 3 -17.65 -14.27 -10.74
C GLU A 3 -16.31 -14.26 -11.49
N PRO A 4 -15.20 -13.96 -10.80
CA PRO A 4 -13.89 -13.95 -11.40
C PRO A 4 -13.49 -15.36 -11.86
N ARG A 5 -13.03 -15.47 -13.11
CA ARG A 5 -12.57 -16.73 -13.74
C ARG A 5 -11.19 -17.21 -13.26
N GLY A 6 -10.63 -16.61 -12.21
CA GLY A 6 -9.30 -16.88 -11.66
C GLY A 6 -9.34 -17.10 -10.14
N GLY A 7 -8.21 -17.46 -9.54
CA GLY A 7 -8.12 -17.77 -8.11
C GLY A 7 -8.27 -16.52 -7.23
N VAL A 8 -9.48 -16.24 -6.75
CA VAL A 8 -9.71 -15.27 -5.68
C VAL A 8 -9.66 -15.99 -4.34
N ALA A 9 -8.78 -15.54 -3.46
CA ALA A 9 -8.73 -15.98 -2.08
C ALA A 9 -9.28 -14.88 -1.16
N LEU A 10 -10.34 -15.19 -0.43
CA LEU A 10 -10.90 -14.30 0.60
C LEU A 10 -10.42 -14.74 1.97
N LEU A 11 -9.70 -13.86 2.66
CA LEU A 11 -9.27 -14.07 4.05
C LEU A 11 -10.05 -13.10 4.95
N ALA A 12 -10.89 -13.64 5.83
CA ALA A 12 -11.67 -12.88 6.78
C ALA A 12 -11.27 -13.23 8.21
N PHE A 13 -10.97 -12.21 9.02
CA PHE A 13 -10.52 -12.37 10.39
C PHE A 13 -11.46 -11.64 11.33
N ARG A 14 -11.81 -12.27 12.46
CA ARG A 14 -12.60 -11.63 13.52
C ARG A 14 -11.77 -10.67 14.36
N GLU A 15 -10.47 -10.92 14.46
CA GLU A 15 -9.53 -10.13 15.25
C GLU A 15 -8.59 -9.34 14.36
N VAL A 16 -8.17 -8.17 14.85
CA VAL A 16 -7.29 -7.25 14.11
C VAL A 16 -5.88 -7.82 13.96
N ARG A 17 -5.31 -8.45 14.99
CA ARG A 17 -3.89 -8.88 14.96
C ARG A 17 -3.61 -9.93 13.87
N PRO A 18 -4.44 -10.99 13.70
CA PRO A 18 -4.28 -11.90 12.58
C PRO A 18 -4.43 -11.23 11.21
N ALA A 19 -5.35 -10.27 11.05
CA ALA A 19 -5.54 -9.54 9.80
C ALA A 19 -4.30 -8.72 9.41
N VAL A 20 -3.71 -8.01 10.37
CA VAL A 20 -2.49 -7.23 10.17
C VAL A 20 -1.30 -8.17 9.87
N GLY A 21 -1.17 -9.25 10.62
CA GLY A 21 -0.10 -10.25 10.40
C GLY A 21 -0.19 -10.95 9.05
N ALA A 22 -1.40 -11.24 8.57
CA ALA A 22 -1.62 -11.79 7.23
C ALA A 22 -1.19 -10.78 6.15
N THR A 23 -1.58 -9.51 6.30
CA THR A 23 -1.18 -8.43 5.39
C THR A 23 0.35 -8.31 5.30
N ASP A 24 1.06 -8.31 6.43
CA ASP A 24 2.53 -8.20 6.47
C ASP A 24 3.23 -9.33 5.69
N ARG A 25 2.70 -10.56 5.80
CA ARG A 25 3.27 -11.70 5.07
C ARG A 25 2.93 -11.69 3.59
N LEU A 26 1.68 -11.39 3.25
CA LEU A 26 1.20 -11.42 1.86
C LEU A 26 1.82 -10.31 1.01
N LEU A 27 2.12 -9.15 1.61
CA LEU A 27 2.72 -8.04 0.89
C LEU A 27 4.10 -8.36 0.29
N ARG A 28 4.81 -9.36 0.81
CA ARG A 28 6.11 -9.80 0.26
C ARG A 28 5.99 -10.51 -1.09
N VAL A 29 4.79 -10.98 -1.43
CA VAL A 29 4.51 -11.72 -2.67
C VAL A 29 3.46 -11.02 -3.53
N ALA A 30 3.07 -9.79 -3.16
CA ALA A 30 2.09 -9.00 -3.89
C ALA A 30 2.78 -8.03 -4.85
N ASP A 31 2.29 -7.94 -6.08
CA ASP A 31 2.76 -6.93 -7.05
C ASP A 31 2.18 -5.54 -6.76
N VAL A 32 0.95 -5.49 -6.26
CA VAL A 32 0.19 -4.27 -6.01
C VAL A 32 -0.68 -4.46 -4.77
N LEU A 33 -0.72 -3.45 -3.91
CA LEU A 33 -1.67 -3.34 -2.81
C LEU A 33 -2.81 -2.39 -3.19
N ALA A 34 -4.05 -2.87 -3.17
CA ALA A 34 -5.23 -2.03 -3.29
C ALA A 34 -5.89 -1.87 -1.92
N ALA A 35 -5.92 -0.64 -1.39
CA ALA A 35 -6.46 -0.38 -0.06
C ALA A 35 -6.95 1.05 0.06
N LYS A 36 -7.75 1.34 1.10
CA LYS A 36 -8.02 2.71 1.49
C LYS A 36 -6.69 3.41 1.86
N PRO A 37 -6.51 4.69 1.52
CA PRO A 37 -5.33 5.44 1.94
C PRO A 37 -5.36 5.52 3.46
N SER A 38 -4.33 5.05 4.15
CA SER A 38 -4.27 5.05 5.62
C SER A 38 -2.93 4.49 6.11
N GLU A 39 -2.92 3.66 7.15
CA GLU A 39 -1.73 3.05 7.76
C GLU A 39 -0.88 2.28 6.73
N LEU A 40 -1.52 1.76 5.68
CA LEU A 40 -0.85 0.99 4.63
C LEU A 40 -0.08 1.86 3.60
N ALA A 41 -0.20 3.20 3.67
CA ALA A 41 0.56 4.09 2.80
C ALA A 41 2.09 4.00 3.03
N PHE A 42 2.51 3.50 4.19
CA PHE A 42 3.91 3.36 4.57
C PHE A 42 4.52 1.99 4.22
N TYR A 43 3.80 1.15 3.48
CA TYR A 43 4.35 -0.14 3.03
C TYR A 43 5.09 0.04 1.70
N PRO A 44 6.29 -0.56 1.56
CA PRO A 44 7.13 -0.45 0.36
C PRO A 44 6.65 -1.40 -0.75
N VAL A 45 5.43 -1.17 -1.23
CA VAL A 45 4.76 -1.90 -2.31
C VAL A 45 4.05 -0.89 -3.23
N PRO A 46 3.92 -1.14 -4.55
CA PRO A 46 3.08 -0.31 -5.41
C PRO A 46 1.63 -0.27 -4.92
N LYS A 47 1.04 0.93 -4.78
CA LYS A 47 -0.28 1.12 -4.17
C LYS A 47 -1.33 1.62 -5.16
N LEU A 48 -2.46 0.92 -5.24
CA LEU A 48 -3.72 1.46 -5.76
C LEU A 48 -4.50 2.07 -4.60
N GLN A 49 -4.54 3.39 -4.53
CA GLN A 49 -5.24 4.12 -3.48
C GLN A 49 -6.74 4.14 -3.76
N LEU A 50 -7.52 3.36 -3.02
CA LEU A 50 -8.98 3.30 -3.14
C LEU A 50 -9.63 4.53 -2.48
N ARG A 51 -10.96 4.60 -2.53
CA ARG A 51 -11.71 5.65 -1.85
C ARG A 51 -11.46 5.59 -0.34
N ARG A 52 -11.07 6.72 0.25
CA ARG A 52 -10.93 6.85 1.70
C ARG A 52 -12.27 6.77 2.44
N VAL A 53 -12.22 6.39 3.71
CA VAL A 53 -13.39 6.35 4.61
C VAL A 53 -13.54 7.69 5.34
N GLY A 54 -12.43 8.29 5.77
CA GLY A 54 -12.42 9.57 6.49
C GLY A 54 -11.48 10.60 5.87
N ASP A 55 -11.70 11.88 6.12
CA ASP A 55 -10.85 12.94 5.54
C ASP A 55 -9.43 12.99 6.13
N HIS A 56 -9.22 12.46 7.33
CA HIS A 56 -7.89 12.34 7.95
C HIS A 56 -6.94 11.45 7.12
N GLU A 57 -7.47 10.63 6.23
CA GLU A 57 -6.71 9.73 5.35
C GLU A 57 -6.22 10.41 4.07
N ARG A 58 -6.78 11.58 3.71
CA ARG A 58 -6.54 12.25 2.41
C ARG A 58 -5.06 12.46 2.12
N PHE A 59 -4.30 12.91 3.11
CA PHE A 59 -2.89 13.24 2.93
C PHE A 59 -2.02 12.01 2.65
N SER A 60 -2.43 10.83 3.11
CA SER A 60 -1.70 9.59 2.82
C SER A 60 -1.75 9.22 1.33
N ALA A 61 -2.89 9.44 0.67
CA ALA A 61 -3.03 9.22 -0.78
C ALA A 61 -2.19 10.23 -1.58
N ILE A 62 -2.28 11.51 -1.22
CA ILE A 62 -1.52 12.58 -1.86
C ILE A 62 -0.02 12.29 -1.73
N ARG A 63 0.41 11.94 -0.51
CA ARG A 63 1.82 11.68 -0.23
C ARG A 63 2.34 10.47 -0.99
N ALA A 64 1.57 9.37 -1.06
CA ALA A 64 1.97 8.20 -1.85
C ALA A 64 2.10 8.53 -3.35
N TYR A 65 1.23 9.39 -3.88
CA TYR A 65 1.31 9.86 -5.25
C TYR A 65 2.53 10.75 -5.51
N GLU A 66 2.80 11.72 -4.63
CA GLU A 66 4.01 12.58 -4.69
C GLU A 66 5.31 11.78 -4.59
N LEU A 67 5.31 10.79 -3.70
CA LEU A 67 6.40 9.85 -3.52
C LEU A 67 6.51 8.85 -4.65
N GLY A 68 5.61 8.86 -5.64
CA GLY A 68 5.61 7.96 -6.78
C GLY A 68 5.57 6.48 -6.40
N ASP A 69 4.98 6.13 -5.26
CA ASP A 69 4.81 4.73 -4.84
C ASP A 69 3.34 4.29 -4.77
N GLY A 70 2.43 5.18 -5.15
CA GLY A 70 1.01 4.88 -5.32
C GLY A 70 0.32 5.74 -6.38
N THR A 71 -0.89 5.31 -6.76
CA THR A 71 -1.78 6.09 -7.62
C THR A 71 -2.40 7.27 -6.86
N PRO A 72 -2.97 8.27 -7.56
CA PRO A 72 -3.95 9.15 -6.97
C PRO A 72 -5.12 8.36 -6.37
N GLU A 73 -5.83 8.98 -5.42
CA GLU A 73 -7.04 8.41 -4.82
C GLU A 73 -8.13 8.14 -5.88
N ALA A 74 -8.46 6.87 -6.07
CA ALA A 74 -9.56 6.42 -6.91
C ALA A 74 -10.88 6.46 -6.12
N ARG A 75 -11.66 7.52 -6.32
CA ARG A 75 -12.90 7.78 -5.54
C ARG A 75 -14.12 7.01 -6.01
N THR A 76 -14.06 6.37 -7.18
CA THR A 76 -15.15 5.53 -7.71
C THR A 76 -14.64 4.16 -8.14
N PRO A 77 -15.50 3.13 -8.18
CA PRO A 77 -15.14 1.81 -8.68
C PRO A 77 -14.58 1.84 -10.11
N GLU A 78 -15.11 2.70 -10.97
CA GLU A 78 -14.68 2.83 -12.37
C GLU A 78 -13.26 3.39 -12.44
N ALA A 79 -12.95 4.39 -11.63
CA ALA A 79 -11.60 4.93 -11.50
C ALA A 79 -10.62 3.89 -10.95
N ALA A 80 -11.04 3.11 -9.94
CA ALA A 80 -10.22 2.04 -9.38
C ALA A 80 -9.94 0.95 -10.41
N ALA A 81 -10.96 0.54 -11.18
CA ALA A 81 -10.82 -0.42 -12.27
C ALA A 81 -9.91 0.09 -13.39
N ALA A 82 -9.98 1.38 -13.73
CA ALA A 82 -9.09 1.99 -14.72
C ALA A 82 -7.62 1.93 -14.28
N TRP A 83 -7.33 2.30 -13.03
CA TRP A 83 -5.97 2.20 -12.48
C TRP A 83 -5.50 0.76 -12.37
N ALA A 84 -6.35 -0.16 -11.93
CA ALA A 84 -6.02 -1.58 -11.87
C ALA A 84 -5.65 -2.11 -13.27
N ARG A 85 -6.41 -1.76 -14.31
CA ARG A 85 -6.07 -2.12 -15.70
C ARG A 85 -4.73 -1.55 -16.12
N LEU A 86 -4.41 -0.30 -15.80
CA LEU A 86 -3.10 0.31 -16.13
C LEU A 86 -1.94 -0.41 -15.44
N LEU A 87 -2.11 -0.77 -14.16
CA LEU A 87 -1.12 -1.53 -13.39
C LEU A 87 -0.91 -2.94 -13.93
N LEU A 88 -1.96 -3.56 -14.48
CA LEU A 88 -1.94 -4.91 -15.03
C LEU A 88 -1.58 -4.99 -16.52
N ALA A 89 -1.76 -3.90 -17.28
CA ALA A 89 -1.55 -3.87 -18.73
C ALA A 89 -0.10 -4.14 -19.16
N GLY A 90 0.86 -3.86 -18.28
CA GLY A 90 2.27 -4.10 -18.53
C GLY A 90 3.13 -3.84 -17.30
N PRO A 91 4.45 -3.99 -17.39
CA PRO A 91 5.34 -3.79 -16.25
C PRO A 91 5.68 -2.32 -16.01
N ALA A 92 5.68 -1.47 -17.04
CA ALA A 92 6.27 -0.12 -17.00
C ALA A 92 5.80 0.75 -15.81
N LEU A 93 4.50 0.80 -15.53
CA LEU A 93 3.98 1.55 -14.38
C LEU A 93 4.45 0.94 -13.05
N ARG A 94 4.36 -0.39 -12.90
CA ARG A 94 4.80 -1.09 -11.69
C ARG A 94 6.31 -0.95 -11.47
N GLU A 95 7.10 -1.04 -12.52
CA GLU A 95 8.55 -0.82 -12.49
C GLU A 95 8.88 0.61 -12.05
N SER A 96 8.19 1.62 -12.59
CA SER A 96 8.37 3.01 -12.17
C SER A 96 8.08 3.21 -10.67
N LEU A 97 6.96 2.65 -10.19
CA LEU A 97 6.58 2.70 -8.78
C LEU A 97 7.63 1.97 -7.90
N ASN A 98 8.06 0.78 -8.32
CA ASN A 98 9.10 0.01 -7.64
C ASN A 98 10.44 0.75 -7.57
N GLN A 99 10.86 1.40 -8.65
CA GLN A 99 12.08 2.21 -8.64
C GLN A 99 11.98 3.35 -7.63
N ARG A 100 10.81 3.97 -7.51
CA ARG A 100 10.62 5.03 -6.52
C ARG A 100 10.61 4.51 -5.09
N ILE A 101 9.99 3.35 -4.85
CA ILE A 101 10.05 2.65 -3.56
C ILE A 101 11.51 2.37 -3.17
N LEU A 102 12.33 1.87 -4.08
CA LEU A 102 13.75 1.61 -3.80
C LEU A 102 14.52 2.91 -3.45
N VAL A 103 14.24 4.01 -4.16
CA VAL A 103 14.81 5.32 -3.84
C VAL A 103 14.36 5.81 -2.46
N ASN A 104 13.06 5.74 -2.17
CA ASN A 104 12.48 6.17 -0.89
C ASN A 104 12.98 5.31 0.28
N ALA A 105 13.17 4.00 0.06
CA ALA A 105 13.73 3.09 1.04
C ALA A 105 15.18 3.45 1.39
N ARG A 106 16.01 3.78 0.40
CA ARG A 106 17.38 4.27 0.63
C ARG A 106 17.41 5.58 1.40
N ALA A 107 16.38 6.41 1.25
CA ALA A 107 16.21 7.65 2.01
C ALA A 107 15.65 7.43 3.43
N GLY A 108 15.40 6.17 3.84
CA GLY A 108 14.91 5.81 5.18
C GLY A 108 13.41 6.06 5.40
N LEU A 109 12.64 6.31 4.34
CA LEU A 109 11.20 6.65 4.48
C LEU A 109 10.40 5.56 5.21
N TYR A 110 10.74 4.30 4.98
CA TYR A 110 10.00 3.14 5.51
C TYR A 110 10.58 2.59 6.83
N ASP A 111 11.58 3.26 7.42
CA ASP A 111 12.25 2.79 8.64
C ASP A 111 11.59 3.25 9.93
N GLY A 112 10.45 3.94 9.88
CA GLY A 112 9.79 4.57 11.02
C GLY A 112 9.64 3.66 12.24
N CYS A 113 9.13 2.43 12.07
CA CYS A 113 8.98 1.48 13.19
C CYS A 113 10.34 1.00 13.75
N LYS A 114 11.35 0.81 12.90
CA LYS A 114 12.69 0.42 13.34
C LYS A 114 13.32 1.53 14.17
N THR A 115 13.18 2.77 13.71
CA THR A 115 13.65 3.97 14.43
C THR A 115 12.92 4.12 15.77
N ALA A 116 11.59 3.97 15.79
CA ALA A 116 10.81 4.03 17.02
C ALA A 116 11.23 2.96 18.04
N ALA A 117 11.44 1.72 17.59
CA ALA A 117 11.92 0.64 18.45
C ALA A 117 13.33 0.89 18.98
N ALA A 118 14.25 1.35 18.12
CA ALA A 118 15.61 1.69 18.52
C ALA A 118 15.63 2.82 19.58
N LEU A 119 14.79 3.84 19.42
CA LEU A 119 14.64 4.93 20.39
C LEU A 119 14.07 4.45 21.73
N ALA A 120 13.09 3.54 21.70
CA ALA A 120 12.48 2.99 22.91
C ALA A 120 13.44 2.06 23.69
N LEU A 121 14.35 1.39 23.00
CA LEU A 121 15.37 0.51 23.58
C LEU A 121 16.66 1.25 23.99
N ALA A 122 16.80 2.52 23.61
CA ALA A 122 17.96 3.31 23.99
C ALA A 122 17.98 3.55 25.52
N PRO A 123 19.16 3.52 26.17
CA PRO A 123 19.26 3.85 27.58
C PRO A 123 18.72 5.26 27.82
N ALA A 124 17.95 5.44 28.90
CA ALA A 124 17.52 6.77 29.32
C ALA A 124 18.77 7.66 29.54
N ARG A 125 18.74 8.84 28.93
CA ARG A 125 19.78 9.87 29.15
C ARG A 125 19.67 10.47 30.54
#